data_AF-A0A3D5JTG3-F1
#
_entry.id   AF-A0A3D5JTG3-F1
#
_cell.length_a   1.000
_cell.length_b   1.000
_cell.length_c   1.000
_cell.angle_alpha   90.00
_cell.angle_beta   90.00
_cell.angle_gamma   90.00
#
_symmetry.space_group_name_H-M   'P 1'
#
loop_
_entity.id
_entity.type
_entity.pdbx_description
1 polymer ?
#
loop_
_entity_poly.entity_id
_entity_poly.type
_entity_poly.pdbx_seq_one_letter_code
_entity_poly.pdbx_strand_id
1 'polypeptide(L)' 'LLSTWARQRLAEGAEGLHAQVRERVDQALLEAALQITHGRRAEAAARLGMGRNTLTRKLGAGRRRGG' A
#
# COMPACT_ATOMS: atom_id res chain seq x y z
N LEU A 1 7.91 3.97 -17.64
CA LEU A 1 8.24 2.80 -16.78
C LEU A 1 6.97 2.16 -16.22
N LEU A 2 6.23 2.78 -15.28
CA LEU A 2 5.01 2.17 -14.71
C LEU A 2 3.87 2.02 -15.73
N SER A 3 3.67 3.02 -16.59
CA SER A 3 2.65 2.97 -17.66
C SER A 3 2.92 1.86 -18.67
N THR A 4 4.19 1.64 -19.04
CA THR A 4 4.61 0.54 -19.92
C THR A 4 4.31 -0.83 -19.30
N TRP A 5 4.69 -1.02 -18.03
CA TRP A 5 4.39 -2.25 -17.30
C TRP A 5 2.89 -2.50 -17.16
N ALA A 6 2.11 -1.47 -16.83
CA ALA A 6 0.66 -1.62 -16.68
C ALA A 6 0.00 -2.04 -18.01
N ARG A 7 0.44 -1.46 -19.13
CA ARG A 7 -0.03 -1.86 -20.47
C ARG A 7 0.31 -3.31 -20.78
N GLN A 8 1.53 -3.76 -20.49
CA GLN A 8 1.93 -5.16 -20.69
C GLN A 8 1.06 -6.12 -19.88
N ARG A 9 0.88 -5.85 -18.58
CA ARG A 9 0.04 -6.67 -17.71
C ARG A 9 -1.41 -6.75 -18.18
N LEU A 10 -1.97 -5.63 -18.62
CA LEU A 10 -3.33 -5.61 -19.16
C LEU A 10 -3.42 -6.37 -20.49
N ALA A 11 -2.40 -6.26 -21.36
CA ALA A 11 -2.34 -7.01 -22.62
C ALA A 11 -2.20 -8.52 -22.40
N GLU A 12 -1.56 -8.95 -21.30
CA GLU A 12 -1.46 -10.35 -20.85
C GLU A 12 -2.77 -10.87 -20.21
N GLY A 13 -3.82 -10.05 -20.14
CA GLY A 13 -5.11 -10.43 -19.55
C GLY A 13 -5.13 -10.36 -18.01
N ALA A 14 -4.23 -9.60 -17.38
CA ALA A 14 -4.24 -9.47 -15.93
C ALA A 14 -5.50 -8.74 -15.42
N GLU A 15 -6.30 -9.45 -14.64
CA GLU A 15 -7.49 -8.90 -13.99
C GLU A 15 -7.19 -8.31 -12.60
N GLY A 16 -8.00 -7.34 -12.19
CA GLY A 16 -7.87 -6.73 -10.87
C GLY A 16 -6.55 -5.97 -10.64
N LEU A 17 -5.81 -5.64 -11.71
CA LEU A 17 -4.49 -5.01 -11.63
C LEU A 17 -4.50 -3.73 -10.79
N HIS A 18 -5.55 -2.91 -10.91
CA HIS A 18 -5.71 -1.70 -10.11
C HIS A 18 -5.74 -1.98 -8.61
N ALA A 19 -6.49 -2.99 -8.16
CA ALA A 19 -6.57 -3.35 -6.74
C ALA A 19 -5.22 -3.86 -6.22
N GLN A 20 -4.54 -4.70 -6.99
CA GLN A 20 -3.22 -5.23 -6.65
C GLN A 20 -2.16 -4.12 -6.54
N VAL A 21 -2.12 -3.19 -7.50
CA VAL A 21 -1.19 -2.05 -7.49
C VAL A 21 -1.48 -1.15 -6.30
N ARG A 22 -2.75 -0.83 -6.07
CA ARG A 22 -3.15 0.00 -4.93
C ARG A 22 -2.74 -0.61 -3.60
N GLU A 23 -2.94 -1.91 -3.40
CA GLU A 23 -2.53 -2.61 -2.19
C GLU A 23 -1.00 -2.59 -1.99
N ARG A 24 -0.22 -2.83 -3.05
CA ARG A 24 1.26 -2.75 -2.98
C ARG A 24 1.76 -1.34 -2.68
N VAL A 25 1.20 -0.33 -3.35
CA VAL A 25 1.55 1.07 -3.10
C VAL A 25 1.19 1.47 -1.67
N ASP A 26 0.00 1.08 -1.21
CA ASP A 26 -0.43 1.33 0.16
C ASP A 26 0.52 0.72 1.20
N GLN A 27 0.97 -0.52 0.98
CA GLN A 27 1.95 -1.18 1.84
C GLN A 27 3.31 -0.49 1.82
N ALA A 28 3.83 -0.16 0.63
CA ALA A 28 5.12 0.51 0.50
C ALA A 28 5.13 1.89 1.19
N LEU A 29 4.07 2.67 1.02
CA LEU A 29 3.93 3.98 1.67
C LEU A 29 3.85 3.84 3.20
N LEU A 30 3.10 2.84 3.68
CA LEU A 30 2.94 2.56 5.09
C LEU A 30 4.26 2.15 5.74
N GLU A 31 5.00 1.25 5.10
CA GLU A 31 6.31 0.80 5.56
C GLU A 31 7.31 1.96 5.59
N ALA A 32 7.42 2.72 4.51
CA ALA A 32 8.30 3.89 4.44
C ALA A 32 7.97 4.90 5.54
N ALA A 33 6.69 5.22 5.75
CA ALA A 33 6.28 6.14 6.80
C ALA A 33 6.63 5.61 8.20
N LEU A 34 6.45 4.31 8.46
CA LEU A 34 6.82 3.71 9.74
C LEU A 34 8.33 3.69 9.96
N GLN A 35 9.12 3.40 8.93
CA GLN A 35 10.58 3.45 9.02
C GLN A 35 11.05 4.85 9.40
N ILE A 36 10.53 5.87 8.72
CA ILE A 36 10.90 7.27 8.97
C ILE A 36 10.45 7.74 10.36
N THR A 37 9.29 7.28 10.85
CA THR A 37 8.80 7.67 12.19
C THR A 37 9.24 6.73 13.30
N HIS A 38 10.18 5.81 13.03
CA HIS A 38 10.66 4.81 13.98
C HIS A 38 9.53 4.02 14.64
N GLY A 39 8.54 3.61 13.85
CA GLY A 39 7.38 2.83 14.30
C GLY A 39 6.25 3.62 14.93
N ARG A 40 6.36 4.96 15.04
CA ARG A 40 5.28 5.80 15.59
C ARG A 40 4.14 5.94 14.60
N ARG A 41 3.10 5.11 14.79
CA ARG A 41 1.92 5.02 13.91
C ARG A 41 1.14 6.32 13.77
N ALA A 42 1.01 7.11 14.85
CA ALA A 42 0.30 8.38 14.80
C ALA A 42 1.00 9.39 13.89
N GLU A 43 2.33 9.48 14.00
CA GLU A 43 3.16 10.34 13.16
C GLU A 43 3.20 9.84 11.71
N ALA A 44 3.29 8.51 11.50
CA ALA A 44 3.23 7.92 10.17
C ALA A 44 1.89 8.24 9.48
N ALA A 45 0.78 8.17 10.21
CA ALA A 45 -0.54 8.52 9.71
C ALA A 45 -0.63 10.00 9.33
N ALA A 46 -0.11 10.89 10.18
CA ALA A 46 -0.05 12.32 9.89
C ALA A 46 0.78 12.63 8.63
N ARG A 47 1.96 12.01 8.47
CA ARG A 47 2.83 12.19 7.29
C ARG A 47 2.18 11.68 6.00
N LEU A 48 1.38 10.62 6.07
CA LEU A 48 0.65 10.08 4.93
C LEU A 48 -0.68 10.80 4.66
N GLY A 49 -1.04 11.82 5.45
CA GLY A 49 -2.35 12.48 5.36
C GLY A 49 -3.53 11.52 5.64
N MET A 50 -3.27 10.39 6.30
CA MET A 50 -4.26 9.38 6.61
C MET A 50 -4.75 9.53 8.04
N GLY A 51 -6.05 9.36 8.25
CA GLY A 51 -6.58 9.19 9.60
C GLY A 51 -5.94 7.98 10.30
N ARG A 52 -5.64 8.10 11.59
CA ARG A 52 -5.00 7.04 12.40
C ARG A 52 -5.75 5.70 12.31
N ASN A 53 -7.08 5.75 12.22
CA ASN A 53 -7.95 4.58 12.07
C ASN A 53 -7.81 3.90 10.70
N THR A 54 -7.61 4.67 9.63
CA THR A 54 -7.35 4.14 8.29
C THR A 54 -6.01 3.43 8.25
N LEU A 55 -4.98 4.01 8.90
CA LEU A 55 -3.67 3.39 9.01
C LEU A 55 -3.72 2.08 9.80
N THR A 56 -4.41 2.05 10.95
CA THR A 56 -4.61 0.83 11.74
C THR A 56 -5.35 -0.26 10.97
N ARG A 57 -6.40 0.09 10.21
CA ARG A 57 -7.14 -0.85 9.37
C ARG A 57 -6.25 -1.43 8.26
N LYS A 58 -5.43 -0.61 7.59
CA LYS A 58 -4.49 -1.07 6.56
C LYS A 58 -3.39 -1.98 7.14
N LEU A 59 -2.83 -1.65 8.31
CA LEU A 59 -1.89 -2.52 9.03
C LEU A 59 -2.51 -3.87 9.45
N GLY A 60 -3.79 -3.88 9.84
CA GLY A 60 -4.51 -5.10 10.22
C GLY A 60 -4.90 -5.98 9.04
N ALA A 61 -5.22 -5.37 7.88
CA ALA A 61 -5.62 -6.09 6.68
C ALA A 61 -4.45 -6.81 5.99
N GLY A 62 -3.25 -6.21 5.99
CA GLY A 62 -2.05 -6.79 5.37
C GLY A 62 -1.57 -8.11 5.98
N ARG A 63 -1.93 -8.41 7.24
CA ARG A 63 -1.56 -9.67 7.91
C ARG A 63 -2.43 -10.89 7.55
N ARG A 64 -3.49 -10.75 6.74
CA ARG A 64 -4.39 -11.87 6.37
C ARG A 64 -4.18 -12.43 4.96
N ARG A 65 -3.15 -12.01 4.22
CA ARG A 65 -2.80 -12.59 2.90
C ARG A 65 -1.39 -13.17 2.95
N GLY A 66 -1.28 -14.27 3.68
CA GLY A 66 -0.07 -15.06 3.85
C GLY A 66 -0.49 -16.43 4.36
N GLY A 67 -1.17 -17.18 3.50
CA GLY A 67 -1.70 -18.52 3.68
C GLY A 67 -2.09 -19.07 2.32
#